data_AF-Q3E713-F1
#
_entry.id   AF-Q3E713-F1
#
_cell.length_a   1.000
_cell.length_b   1.000
_cell.length_c   1.000
_cell.angle_alpha   90.00
_cell.angle_beta   90.00
_cell.angle_gamma   90.00
#
_symmetry.space_group_name_H-M   'P 1'
#
loop_
_entity.id
_entity.type
_entity.pdbx_description
1 polymer ?
#
loop_
_entity_poly.entity_id
_entity_poly.type
_entity_poly.pdbx_seq_one_letter_code
_entity_poly.pdbx_strand_id
1 'polypeptide(L)'
;MAACSGITAKFWHDDWTGLGPLIDLTAPLGPQFTGLSLDVVVRDVVIGYTWRFSTSRSKNHIINMLKNILPNPENMIESQHDDSYLWKADHHAPSNIFSAAKTWLALYTFAATVPWNKSVWFKGNFLKHAFISWVVTWNRLHTHDKLRN
;
A
#
# COMPACT_ATOMS: atom_id res chain seq x y z
N MET A 1 1.75 8.81 -1.05
CA MET A 1 2.41 10.13 -0.97
C MET A 1 1.39 11.17 -0.54
N ALA A 2 1.40 11.54 0.74
CA ALA A 2 0.67 12.69 1.26
C ALA A 2 1.61 13.91 1.16
N ALA A 3 1.31 14.82 0.25
CA ALA A 3 2.13 16.03 0.09
C ALA A 3 1.50 17.16 0.89
N CYS A 4 2.30 17.73 1.81
CA CYS A 4 2.34 19.12 2.26
C CYS A 4 2.33 19.25 3.80
N SER A 5 1.17 19.43 4.42
CA SER A 5 1.06 19.99 5.79
C SER A 5 1.34 19.01 6.94
N GLY A 6 1.11 17.72 6.72
CA GLY A 6 1.16 16.69 7.75
C GLY A 6 0.06 16.78 8.82
N ILE A 7 -0.97 17.60 8.63
CA ILE A 7 -2.06 17.82 9.61
C ILE A 7 -2.97 16.60 9.71
N THR A 8 -3.25 15.97 8.58
CA THR A 8 -4.14 14.80 8.46
C THR A 8 -3.37 13.52 8.25
N ALA A 9 -2.18 13.61 7.64
CA ALA A 9 -1.33 12.46 7.38
C ALA A 9 -0.95 11.75 8.69
N LYS A 10 -1.26 10.46 8.80
CA LYS A 10 -0.88 9.62 9.92
C LYS A 10 0.60 9.26 9.83
N PHE A 11 1.35 9.52 10.90
CA PHE A 11 2.80 9.31 10.92
C PHE A 11 3.18 7.85 10.63
N TRP A 12 2.47 6.89 11.24
CA TRP A 12 2.80 5.47 11.16
C TRP A 12 2.16 4.75 9.97
N HIS A 13 0.94 5.14 9.60
CA HIS A 13 0.09 4.37 8.69
C HIS A 13 0.05 4.91 7.27
N ASP A 14 0.29 6.20 7.08
CA ASP A 14 0.27 6.77 5.73
C ASP A 14 1.66 6.70 5.09
N ASP A 15 1.68 6.41 3.79
CA ASP A 15 2.89 6.51 2.97
C ASP A 15 3.16 7.98 2.57
N TRP A 16 3.60 8.77 3.54
CA TRP A 16 3.97 10.18 3.33
C TRP A 16 5.46 10.36 3.03
N THR A 17 6.30 9.36 3.30
CA THR A 17 7.75 9.36 3.00
C THR A 17 8.09 8.73 1.64
N GLY A 18 7.16 7.99 1.02
CA GLY A 18 7.42 7.20 -0.19
C GLY A 18 8.10 5.85 0.08
N LEU A 19 8.37 5.53 1.36
CA LEU A 19 8.95 4.27 1.82
C LEU A 19 7.88 3.25 2.25
N GLY A 20 6.60 3.58 2.06
CA GLY A 20 5.48 2.85 2.64
C GLY A 20 5.15 3.31 4.06
N PRO A 21 4.12 2.71 4.68
CA PRO A 21 3.78 2.95 6.08
C PRO A 21 4.97 2.68 6.99
N LEU A 22 5.34 3.64 7.84
CA LEU A 22 6.47 3.48 8.75
C LEU A 22 6.27 2.32 9.74
N ILE A 23 5.02 1.98 10.05
CA ILE A 23 4.69 0.83 10.91
C ILE A 23 5.19 -0.50 10.33
N ASP A 24 5.23 -0.63 8.99
CA ASP A 24 5.69 -1.85 8.33
C ASP A 24 7.22 -1.98 8.42
N LEU A 25 7.93 -0.84 8.49
CA LEU A 25 9.38 -0.80 8.65
C LEU A 25 9.82 -1.01 10.10
N THR A 26 9.10 -0.42 11.06
CA THR A 26 9.48 -0.46 12.48
C THR A 26 8.81 -1.56 13.27
N ALA A 27 7.78 -2.19 12.69
CA ALA A 27 6.83 -3.04 13.41
C ALA A 27 6.16 -2.25 14.58
N PRO A 28 5.38 -2.90 15.46
CA PRO A 28 4.80 -2.26 16.65
C PRO A 28 5.82 -1.68 17.64
N LEU A 29 7.12 -1.95 17.44
CA LEU A 29 8.21 -1.46 18.27
C LEU A 29 8.53 0.02 18.02
N GLY A 30 8.26 0.55 16.82
CA GLY A 30 8.46 1.97 16.50
C GLY A 30 7.69 2.90 17.44
N PRO A 31 6.35 2.79 17.52
CA PRO A 31 5.53 3.55 18.45
C PRO A 31 5.97 3.38 19.91
N GLN A 32 6.28 2.15 20.32
CA GLN A 32 6.71 1.85 21.70
C GLN A 32 8.01 2.54 22.07
N PHE A 33 9.02 2.53 21.19
CA PHE A 33 10.32 3.12 21.49
C PHE A 33 10.33 4.64 21.34
N THR A 34 9.57 5.18 20.40
CA THR A 34 9.45 6.64 20.21
C THR A 34 8.50 7.30 21.22
N GLY A 35 7.62 6.52 21.85
CA GLY A 35 6.57 7.03 22.75
C GLY A 35 5.46 7.79 22.01
N LEU A 36 5.35 7.60 20.70
CA LEU A 36 4.32 8.24 19.87
C LEU A 36 3.06 7.36 19.84
N SER A 37 1.90 8.00 19.87
CA SER A 37 0.63 7.32 19.62
C SER A 37 0.60 6.70 18.22
N LEU A 38 -0.09 5.57 18.06
CA LEU A 38 -0.33 4.95 16.76
C LEU A 38 -1.10 5.88 15.81
N ASP A 39 -2.01 6.69 16.37
CA ASP A 39 -2.86 7.60 15.61
C ASP A 39 -2.28 9.02 15.44
N VAL A 40 -1.02 9.23 15.83
CA VAL A 40 -0.38 10.56 15.75
C VAL A 40 -0.27 11.02 14.29
N VAL A 41 -0.54 12.31 14.06
CA VAL A 41 -0.36 12.94 12.76
C VAL A 41 1.07 13.44 12.61
N VAL A 42 1.57 13.55 11.38
CA VAL A 42 2.96 13.93 11.12
C VAL A 42 3.30 15.28 11.74
N ARG A 43 2.40 16.26 11.66
CA ARG A 43 2.57 17.61 12.22
C ARG A 43 2.81 17.61 13.73
N ASP A 44 2.13 16.72 14.48
CA ASP A 44 2.26 16.64 15.94
C ASP A 44 3.58 16.01 16.38
N VAL A 45 4.30 15.36 15.46
CA VAL A 45 5.63 14.78 15.69
C VAL A 45 6.74 15.80 15.42
N VAL A 46 6.45 16.90 14.75
CA VAL A 46 7.42 17.96 14.44
C VAL A 46 7.52 18.95 15.61
N ILE A 47 8.74 19.22 16.07
CA ILE A 47 9.05 20.23 17.10
C ILE A 47 10.11 21.19 16.55
N GLY A 48 9.71 22.45 16.36
CA GLY A 48 10.55 23.43 15.66
C GLY A 48 10.90 22.90 14.28
N TYR A 49 12.19 22.80 13.97
CA TYR A 49 12.70 22.28 12.69
C TYR A 49 13.19 20.83 12.77
N THR A 50 12.73 20.05 13.77
CA THR A 50 13.20 18.68 14.00
C THR A 50 12.07 17.73 14.38
N TRP A 51 12.29 16.41 14.23
CA TRP A 51 11.38 15.40 14.76
C TRP A 51 11.49 15.30 16.28
N ARG A 52 10.38 15.04 16.98
CA ARG A 52 10.30 14.93 18.45
C ARG A 52 11.32 13.98 19.07
N PHE A 53 11.65 12.89 18.37
CA PHE A 53 12.64 11.90 18.82
C PHE A 53 14.07 12.16 18.28
N SER A 54 14.30 13.18 17.45
CA SER A 54 15.64 13.52 16.93
C SER A 54 16.63 13.82 18.06
N THR A 55 16.19 14.53 19.10
CA THR A 55 17.00 14.87 20.28
C THR A 55 17.20 13.68 21.23
N SER A 56 16.47 12.57 21.04
CA SER A 56 16.61 11.38 21.87
C SER A 56 18.02 10.80 21.73
N ARG A 57 18.74 10.65 22.86
CA ARG A 57 20.06 10.00 22.92
C ARG A 57 19.99 8.48 23.00
N SER A 58 18.80 7.91 22.78
CA SER A 58 18.58 6.46 22.78
C SER A 58 19.49 5.77 21.78
N LYS A 59 20.19 4.72 22.21
CA LYS A 59 20.96 3.83 21.32
C LYS A 59 20.07 2.81 20.58
N ASN A 60 18.76 3.02 20.60
CA ASN A 60 17.81 2.11 19.97
C ASN A 60 17.97 2.19 18.44
N HIS A 61 18.13 1.03 17.81
CA HIS A 61 18.33 0.94 16.37
C HIS A 61 17.15 1.49 15.56
N ILE A 62 15.91 1.31 16.03
CA ILE A 62 14.70 1.81 15.34
C ILE A 62 14.65 3.33 15.36
N ILE A 63 14.98 3.97 16.49
CA ILE A 63 15.04 5.43 16.57
C ILE A 63 16.13 5.98 15.64
N ASN A 64 17.30 5.33 15.60
CA ASN A 64 18.37 5.73 14.68
C ASN A 64 17.99 5.51 13.21
N MET A 65 17.29 4.41 12.90
CA MET A 65 16.75 4.16 11.56
C MET A 65 15.76 5.27 11.16
N LEU A 66 14.79 5.61 12.02
CA LEU A 66 13.84 6.70 11.79
C LEU A 66 14.56 8.03 11.52
N LYS A 67 15.58 8.38 12.31
CA LYS A 67 16.38 9.59 12.08
C LYS A 67 17.06 9.62 10.71
N ASN A 68 17.43 8.46 10.16
CA ASN A 68 18.14 8.36 8.89
C ASN A 68 17.19 8.33 7.68
N ILE A 69 15.99 7.77 7.82
CA ILE A 69 15.05 7.62 6.70
C ILE A 69 14.09 8.79 6.54
N LEU A 70 13.87 9.58 7.60
CA LEU A 70 12.90 10.66 7.57
C LEU A 70 13.48 11.92 6.92
N PRO A 71 12.69 12.62 6.09
CA PRO A 71 13.12 13.88 5.49
C PRO A 71 13.24 15.00 6.54
N ASN A 72 13.87 16.10 6.17
CA ASN A 72 13.87 17.33 6.96
C ASN A 72 12.42 17.88 7.06
N PRO A 73 11.86 18.10 8.26
CA PRO A 73 10.49 18.58 8.42
C PRO A 73 10.29 20.06 8.01
N GLU A 74 11.35 20.84 7.79
CA GLU A 74 11.26 22.26 7.38
C GLU A 74 10.29 22.47 6.20
N ASN A 75 10.41 21.65 5.15
CA ASN A 75 9.57 21.72 3.96
C ASN A 75 8.08 21.47 4.24
N MET A 76 7.75 20.74 5.31
CA MET A 76 6.37 20.41 5.68
C MET A 76 5.70 21.56 6.44
N ILE A 77 6.47 22.24 7.30
CA ILE A 77 6.00 23.34 8.14
C ILE A 77 5.61 24.55 7.29
N GLU A 78 6.40 24.85 6.27
CA GLU A 78 6.17 26.00 5.39
C GLU A 78 5.05 25.78 4.38
N SER A 79 4.58 24.55 4.23
CA SER A 79 3.56 24.23 3.24
C SER A 79 2.20 24.82 3.64
N GLN A 80 1.62 25.62 2.75
CA GLN A 80 0.29 26.22 2.92
C GLN A 80 -0.83 25.35 2.32
N HIS A 81 -0.46 24.22 1.73
CA HIS A 81 -1.39 23.33 1.06
C HIS A 81 -1.83 22.23 2.01
N ASP A 82 -3.12 21.98 2.04
CA ASP A 82 -3.68 20.84 2.74
C ASP A 82 -3.11 19.54 2.20
N ASP A 83 -3.05 18.53 3.06
CA ASP A 83 -2.62 17.20 2.69
C ASP A 83 -3.53 16.65 1.59
N SER A 84 -2.91 16.13 0.53
CA SER A 84 -3.63 15.44 -0.54
C SER A 84 -3.07 14.03 -0.75
N TYR A 85 -3.96 13.08 -0.95
CA TYR A 85 -3.62 11.69 -1.21
C TYR A 85 -3.67 11.41 -2.71
N LEU A 86 -2.57 10.91 -3.26
CA LEU A 86 -2.47 10.50 -4.65
C LEU A 86 -2.41 8.98 -4.77
N TRP A 87 -3.09 8.45 -5.79
CA TRP A 87 -3.04 7.05 -6.16
C TRP A 87 -1.72 6.72 -6.82
N LYS A 88 -0.98 5.79 -6.25
CA LYS A 88 0.25 5.25 -6.83
C LYS A 88 0.04 3.76 -7.11
N ALA A 89 -0.19 3.43 -8.38
CA ALA A 89 -0.25 2.04 -8.83
C ALA A 89 1.17 1.60 -9.19
N ASP A 90 1.72 0.65 -8.42
CA ASP A 90 3.03 0.05 -8.67
C ASP A 90 4.17 1.11 -8.73
N HIS A 91 5.14 0.93 -9.62
CA HIS A 91 6.27 1.83 -9.84
C HIS A 91 5.93 3.09 -10.68
N HIS A 92 4.67 3.33 -11.00
CA HIS A 92 4.28 4.53 -11.74
C HIS A 92 4.26 5.80 -10.87
N ALA A 93 4.33 6.96 -11.53
CA ALA A 93 4.18 8.24 -10.87
C ALA A 93 2.80 8.33 -10.19
N PRO A 94 2.71 8.91 -8.98
CA PRO A 94 1.43 9.17 -8.32
C PRO A 94 0.50 10.00 -9.20
N SER A 95 -0.79 9.67 -9.19
CA SER A 95 -1.83 10.36 -9.96
C SER A 95 -3.04 10.67 -9.07
N ASN A 96 -3.73 11.75 -9.38
CA ASN A 96 -5.03 12.08 -8.79
C ASN A 96 -6.19 11.27 -9.40
N ILE A 97 -5.92 10.45 -10.42
CA ILE A 97 -6.94 9.66 -11.13
C ILE A 97 -6.85 8.20 -10.69
N PHE A 98 -7.94 7.71 -10.09
CA PHE A 98 -8.11 6.29 -9.83
C PHE A 98 -8.38 5.52 -11.13
N SER A 99 -7.73 4.38 -11.30
CA SER A 99 -7.99 3.45 -12.39
C SER A 99 -8.08 2.04 -11.86
N ALA A 100 -9.30 1.49 -11.81
CA ALA A 100 -9.54 0.13 -11.34
C ALA A 100 -8.69 -0.90 -12.10
N ALA A 101 -8.50 -0.72 -13.40
CA ALA A 101 -7.63 -1.58 -14.21
C ALA A 101 -6.17 -1.51 -13.75
N LYS A 102 -5.58 -0.32 -13.59
CA LYS A 102 -4.19 -0.18 -13.11
C LYS A 102 -4.02 -0.70 -11.69
N THR A 103 -4.97 -0.42 -10.80
CA THR A 103 -4.96 -0.92 -9.42
C THR A 103 -5.04 -2.44 -9.40
N TRP A 104 -5.91 -3.04 -10.23
CA TRP A 104 -6.00 -4.50 -10.35
C TRP A 104 -4.69 -5.11 -10.83
N LEU A 105 -4.06 -4.52 -11.84
CA LEU A 105 -2.75 -4.95 -12.34
C LEU A 105 -1.65 -4.85 -11.30
N ALA A 106 -1.67 -3.79 -10.48
CA ALA A 106 -0.70 -3.58 -9.41
C ALA A 106 -0.89 -4.56 -8.23
N LEU A 107 -2.14 -4.92 -7.91
CA LEU A 107 -2.46 -5.86 -6.82
C LEU A 107 -2.28 -7.33 -7.22
N TYR A 108 -2.53 -7.64 -8.49
CA TYR A 108 -2.52 -9.01 -9.00
C TYR A 108 -1.53 -9.14 -10.15
N THR A 109 -0.40 -9.78 -9.88
CA THR A 109 0.51 -10.24 -10.93
C THR A 109 -0.21 -11.29 -11.77
N PHE A 110 -0.35 -11.07 -13.08
CA PHE A 110 -0.90 -12.10 -13.95
C PHE A 110 -0.04 -13.35 -13.90
N ALA A 111 -0.69 -14.48 -13.60
CA ALA A 111 -0.12 -15.77 -13.93
C ALA A 111 -0.04 -15.91 -15.46
N ALA A 112 0.90 -16.74 -15.94
CA ALA A 112 0.97 -17.08 -17.35
C ALA A 112 -0.42 -17.52 -17.87
N THR A 113 -0.80 -17.02 -19.04
CA THR A 113 -2.09 -17.37 -19.63
C THR A 113 -2.16 -18.88 -19.83
N VAL A 114 -3.09 -19.52 -19.15
CA VAL A 114 -3.34 -20.97 -19.27
C VAL A 114 -3.77 -21.32 -20.71
N PRO A 115 -3.35 -22.47 -21.27
CA PRO A 115 -3.63 -22.83 -22.67
C PRO A 115 -5.12 -22.83 -23.02
N TRP A 116 -5.97 -23.23 -22.08
CA TRP A 116 -7.42 -23.31 -22.23
C TRP A 116 -8.14 -21.96 -22.06
N ASN A 117 -7.44 -20.86 -21.78
CA ASN A 117 -8.04 -19.54 -21.54
C ASN A 117 -8.96 -19.11 -22.68
N LYS A 118 -8.50 -19.25 -23.93
CA LYS A 118 -9.29 -18.87 -25.12
C LYS A 118 -10.52 -19.75 -25.34
N SER A 119 -10.51 -21.01 -24.87
CA SER A 119 -11.67 -21.91 -24.97
C SER A 119 -12.77 -21.54 -23.98
N VAL A 120 -12.40 -20.95 -22.84
CA VAL A 120 -13.34 -20.55 -21.78
C VAL A 120 -13.80 -19.10 -21.94
N TRP A 121 -12.85 -18.20 -22.21
CA TRP A 121 -13.05 -16.74 -22.24
C TRP A 121 -12.93 -16.19 -23.67
N PHE A 122 -13.85 -16.59 -24.55
CA PHE A 122 -13.94 -16.06 -25.93
C PHE A 122 -15.01 -14.98 -26.08
N LYS A 123 -14.87 -14.14 -27.11
CA LYS A 123 -15.84 -13.08 -27.42
C LYS A 123 -17.21 -13.67 -27.77
N GLY A 124 -18.27 -13.18 -27.14
CA GLY A 124 -19.63 -13.69 -27.33
C GLY A 124 -19.95 -14.95 -26.52
N ASN A 125 -19.08 -15.33 -25.57
CA ASN A 125 -19.43 -16.38 -24.63
C ASN A 125 -20.59 -15.96 -23.71
N PHE A 126 -21.34 -16.95 -23.22
CA PHE A 126 -22.29 -16.72 -22.14
C PHE A 126 -21.56 -16.89 -20.81
N LEU A 127 -21.62 -15.88 -19.94
CA LEU A 127 -20.90 -15.86 -18.67
C LEU A 127 -21.16 -17.11 -17.82
N LYS A 128 -22.40 -17.63 -17.82
CA LYS A 128 -22.77 -18.88 -17.13
C LYS A 128 -22.01 -20.09 -17.67
N HIS A 129 -21.91 -20.24 -19.00
CA HIS A 129 -21.17 -21.34 -19.62
C HIS A 129 -19.67 -21.19 -19.40
N ALA A 130 -19.14 -19.98 -19.54
CA ALA A 130 -17.72 -19.70 -19.27
C ALA A 130 -17.34 -20.05 -17.82
N PHE A 131 -18.18 -19.67 -16.85
CA PHE A 131 -17.96 -20.01 -15.45
C PHE A 131 -17.99 -21.52 -15.21
N ILE A 132 -19.00 -22.24 -15.75
CA ILE A 132 -19.08 -23.70 -15.61
C ILE A 132 -17.87 -24.37 -16.26
N SER A 133 -17.51 -24.00 -17.49
CA SER A 133 -16.34 -24.54 -18.18
C SER A 133 -15.04 -24.27 -17.42
N TRP A 134 -14.91 -23.08 -16.81
CA TRP A 134 -13.79 -22.76 -15.93
C TRP A 134 -13.74 -23.71 -14.72
N VAL A 135 -14.85 -23.86 -13.98
CA VAL A 135 -14.93 -24.76 -12.81
C VAL A 135 -14.62 -26.22 -13.19
N VAL A 136 -15.13 -26.68 -14.34
CA VAL A 136 -14.83 -28.02 -14.89
C VAL A 136 -13.34 -28.17 -15.18
N THR A 137 -12.73 -27.18 -15.84
CA THR A 137 -11.30 -27.22 -16.20
C THR A 137 -10.40 -27.26 -14.96
N TRP A 138 -10.85 -26.67 -13.85
CA TRP A 138 -10.20 -26.77 -12.55
C TRP A 138 -10.55 -28.04 -11.75
N ASN A 139 -11.37 -28.95 -12.29
CA ASN A 139 -11.90 -30.12 -11.59
C ASN A 139 -12.57 -29.77 -10.25
N ARG A 140 -13.29 -28.64 -10.20
CA ARG A 140 -13.91 -28.10 -8.97
C ARG A 140 -15.42 -28.35 -8.89
N LEU A 141 -15.99 -29.18 -9.75
CA LEU A 141 -17.38 -29.59 -9.63
C LEU A 141 -17.55 -30.61 -8.49
N HIS A 142 -18.46 -30.32 -7.55
CA HIS A 142 -18.71 -31.16 -6.38
C HIS A 142 -19.40 -32.50 -6.71
N THR A 143 -20.30 -32.50 -7.68
CA THR A 143 -21.04 -33.69 -8.12
C THR A 143 -20.44 -34.17 -9.44
N HIS A 144 -19.51 -35.11 -9.39
CA HIS A 144 -18.89 -35.65 -10.59
C HIS A 144 -19.43 -37.06 -10.86
N ASP A 145 -20.30 -37.19 -11.87
CA ASP A 145 -20.31 -38.41 -12.68
C ASP A 145 -19.02 -38.37 -13.49
N LYS A 146 -17.96 -39.00 -12.95
CA LYS A 146 -16.77 -39.28 -13.74
C LYS A 146 -17.16 -40.34 -14.76
N LEU A 147 -17.23 -39.98 -16.05
CA LEU A 147 -17.14 -41.00 -17.10
C LEU A 147 -15.78 -41.68 -16.91
N ARG A 148 -15.84 -42.88 -16.36
CA ARG A 148 -14.71 -43.76 -16.17
C ARG A 148 -14.36 -44.31 -17.55
N ASN A 149 -13.20 -43.92 -18.07
CA ASN A 149 -12.54 -44.74 -19.10
C ASN A 149 -12.08 -46.05 -18.48
#